data_AF-A0A1I4LUM1-F1
#
_entry.id   AF-A0A1I4LUM1-F1
#
_cell.length_a   1.000
_cell.length_b   1.000
_cell.length_c   1.000
_cell.angle_alpha   90.00
_cell.angle_beta   90.00
_cell.angle_gamma   90.00
#
_symmetry.space_group_name_H-M   'P 1'
#
loop_
_entity.id
_entity.type
_entity.pdbx_description
1 polymer ?
#
loop_
_entity_poly.entity_id
_entity_poly.type
_entity_poly.pdbx_seq_one_letter_code
_entity_poly.pdbx_strand_id
1 'polypeptide(L)'
;MSKKHRGRIDGSPVTYQLPAPAGGVQMETFIPWTLVKRGYKKQIITPLDAPQAFSEEACREREARESVKDSALLRALGLAFYWQRLLDEQRVASVAEIADAEGMGLTQVRRIKRLTLLAPEVIEQLISTPDAVLEQVVRRPWSNVWDDQMHDLKLPDRFLS
;
A
#
# COMPACT_ATOMS: atom_id res chain seq x y z
N MET A 1 2.55 24.73 -17.77
CA MET A 1 2.36 25.04 -16.32
C MET A 1 2.93 23.87 -15.51
N SER A 2 3.98 24.12 -14.72
CA SER A 2 4.76 23.06 -14.04
C SER A 2 3.92 22.30 -13.00
N LYS A 3 3.92 20.96 -13.07
CA LYS A 3 3.22 20.04 -12.13
C LYS A 3 3.83 20.03 -10.70
N LYS A 4 4.74 20.95 -10.38
CA LYS A 4 5.55 20.94 -9.14
C LYS A 4 5.04 21.87 -8.01
N HIS A 5 3.97 22.64 -8.21
CA HIS A 5 3.46 23.52 -7.14
C HIS A 5 2.79 22.72 -6.01
N ARG A 6 3.41 22.73 -4.82
CA ARG A 6 2.95 22.06 -3.59
C ARG A 6 1.82 22.82 -2.85
N GLY A 7 1.52 24.04 -3.25
CA GLY A 7 0.53 24.91 -2.61
C GLY A 7 -0.18 25.82 -3.61
N ARG A 8 -1.25 26.47 -3.13
CA ARG A 8 -2.04 27.48 -3.83
C ARG A 8 -1.72 28.84 -3.21
N ILE A 9 -1.50 29.85 -4.03
CA ILE A 9 -1.41 31.24 -3.56
C ILE A 9 -2.84 31.77 -3.48
N ASP A 10 -3.23 32.27 -2.31
CA ASP A 10 -4.61 32.66 -2.00
C ASP A 10 -4.81 34.18 -2.04
N GLY A 11 -3.76 34.95 -2.37
CA GLY A 11 -3.83 36.39 -2.52
C GLY A 11 -2.56 36.99 -3.12
N SER A 12 -2.57 38.30 -3.33
CA SER A 12 -1.40 39.02 -3.83
C SER A 12 -0.33 39.15 -2.74
N PRO A 13 0.96 38.92 -3.06
CA PRO A 13 2.04 39.22 -2.14
C PRO A 13 2.03 40.69 -1.71
N VAL A 14 2.34 40.94 -0.44
CA VAL A 14 2.46 42.29 0.12
C VAL A 14 3.88 42.49 0.60
N THR A 15 4.56 43.52 0.09
CA THR A 15 5.92 43.87 0.51
C THR A 15 5.88 45.07 1.45
N TYR A 16 6.44 44.89 2.64
CA TYR A 16 6.64 45.92 3.64
C TYR A 16 8.08 46.40 3.60
N GLN A 17 8.27 47.71 3.75
CA GLN A 17 9.58 48.33 3.96
C GLN A 17 9.71 48.71 5.42
N LEU A 18 10.58 48.02 6.13
CA LEU A 18 10.88 48.27 7.53
C LEU A 18 12.17 49.11 7.61
N PRO A 19 12.15 50.27 8.29
CA PRO A 19 13.37 51.04 8.50
C PRO A 19 14.30 50.28 9.44
N ALA A 20 15.52 50.00 8.99
CA ALA A 20 16.54 49.38 9.81
C ALA A 20 17.21 50.42 10.73
N PRO A 21 17.68 50.04 11.94
CA PRO A 21 18.27 50.97 12.90
C PRO A 21 19.49 51.75 12.38
N ALA A 22 20.17 51.24 11.36
CA ALA A 22 21.36 51.82 10.75
C ALA A 22 21.08 52.64 9.47
N GLY A 23 19.83 53.04 9.23
CA GLY A 23 19.45 53.87 8.07
C GLY A 23 19.28 53.09 6.75
N GLY A 24 19.27 51.76 6.80
CA GLY A 24 18.92 50.89 5.67
C GLY A 24 17.41 50.61 5.59
N VAL A 25 16.96 50.06 4.47
CA VAL A 25 15.58 49.57 4.30
C VAL A 25 15.63 48.05 4.26
N GLN A 26 14.97 47.41 5.22
CA GLN A 26 14.71 45.97 5.19
C GLN A 26 13.39 45.73 4.47
N MET A 27 13.39 44.90 3.43
CA MET A 27 12.16 44.53 2.73
C MET A 27 11.69 43.15 3.20
N GLU A 28 10.45 43.07 3.66
CA GLU A 28 9.78 41.82 4.02
C GLU A 28 8.61 41.59 3.06
N THR A 29 8.52 40.42 2.43
CA THR A 29 7.40 40.11 1.52
C THR A 29 6.57 38.98 2.09
N PHE A 30 5.32 39.27 2.41
CA PHE A 30 4.33 38.30 2.83
C PHE A 30 3.64 37.69 1.61
N ILE A 31 3.64 36.36 1.52
CA ILE A 31 2.99 35.61 0.44
C ILE A 31 1.87 34.76 1.05
N PRO A 32 0.58 35.11 0.83
CA PRO A 32 -0.54 34.32 1.33
C PRO A 32 -0.65 33.02 0.53
N TRP A 33 -0.18 31.91 1.09
CA TRP A 33 -0.19 30.61 0.45
C TRP A 33 -0.81 29.54 1.36
N THR A 34 -1.49 28.57 0.76
CA THR A 34 -2.09 27.42 1.43
C THR A 34 -1.60 26.13 0.81
N LEU A 35 -1.30 25.14 1.65
CA LEU A 35 -0.93 23.80 1.19
C LEU A 35 -2.17 23.04 0.70
N VAL A 36 -2.11 22.52 -0.53
CA VAL A 36 -3.20 21.70 -1.08
C VAL A 36 -3.04 20.27 -0.55
N LYS A 37 -4.02 19.76 0.22
CA LYS A 37 -4.02 18.37 0.71
C LYS A 37 -4.04 17.39 -0.46
N ARG A 38 -2.96 16.60 -0.63
CA ARG A 38 -2.86 15.50 -1.60
C ARG A 38 -2.32 14.27 -0.88
N GLY A 39 -3.21 13.51 -0.24
CA GLY A 39 -2.84 12.42 0.65
C GLY A 39 -2.08 12.91 1.90
N TYR A 40 -2.01 12.08 2.92
CA TYR A 40 -1.22 12.36 4.11
C TYR A 40 -0.20 11.23 4.30
N LYS A 41 1.05 11.58 4.61
CA LYS A 41 2.00 10.67 5.23
C LYS A 41 2.20 11.17 6.65
N LYS A 42 1.73 10.41 7.65
CA LYS A 42 1.92 10.76 9.06
C LYS A 42 3.40 10.62 9.40
N GLN A 43 4.08 11.73 9.66
CA GLN A 43 5.46 11.74 10.13
C GLN A 43 5.48 12.28 11.55
N ILE A 44 5.78 11.42 12.52
CA ILE A 44 6.07 11.83 13.89
C ILE A 44 7.47 12.47 13.85
N ILE A 45 7.55 13.75 14.17
CA ILE A 45 8.82 14.48 14.33
C ILE A 45 9.07 14.55 15.83
N THR A 46 10.05 13.81 16.30
CA THR A 46 10.50 13.85 17.70
C THR A 46 11.26 15.16 17.93
N PRO A 47 11.04 15.88 19.06
CA PRO A 47 11.81 17.08 19.40
C PRO A 47 13.32 16.81 19.46
N LEU A 48 14.15 17.82 19.19
CA LEU A 48 15.62 17.69 19.16
C LEU A 48 16.22 17.15 20.48
N ASP A 49 15.58 17.45 21.62
CA ASP A 49 16.03 17.04 22.96
C ASP A 49 15.40 15.72 23.44
N ALA A 50 14.74 14.97 22.54
CA ALA A 50 14.11 13.71 22.92
C ALA A 50 15.16 12.64 23.24
N PRO A 51 14.96 11.81 24.28
CA PRO A 51 15.85 10.70 24.58
C PRO A 51 16.01 9.77 23.38
N GLN A 52 17.24 9.31 23.09
CA GLN A 52 17.56 8.47 21.92
C GLN A 52 16.70 7.19 21.84
N ALA A 53 16.28 6.63 22.98
CA ALA A 53 15.36 5.50 23.07
C ALA A 53 14.03 5.73 22.33
N PHE A 54 13.49 6.96 22.34
CA PHE A 54 12.26 7.29 21.60
C PHE A 54 12.48 7.26 20.08
N SER A 55 13.66 7.67 19.61
CA SER A 55 14.00 7.64 18.19
C SER A 55 14.20 6.20 17.68
N GLU A 56 14.81 5.34 18.49
CA GLU A 56 14.97 3.92 18.19
C GLU A 56 13.65 3.16 18.17
N GLU A 57 12.76 3.44 19.14
CA GLU A 57 11.42 2.85 19.19
C GLU A 57 10.55 3.32 18.01
N ALA A 58 10.60 4.62 17.67
CA ALA A 58 9.90 5.14 16.50
C ALA A 58 10.47 4.60 15.17
N CYS A 59 11.77 4.32 15.10
CA CYS A 59 12.40 3.67 13.94
C CYS A 59 11.92 2.23 13.80
N ARG A 60 11.95 1.44 14.89
CA ARG A 60 11.41 0.07 14.93
C ARG A 60 9.92 0.02 14.60
N GLU A 61 9.13 0.95 15.12
CA GLU A 61 7.69 1.03 14.81
C GLU A 61 7.44 1.39 13.33
N ARG A 62 8.29 2.25 12.74
CA ARG A 62 8.24 2.53 11.29
C ARG A 62 8.63 1.33 10.46
N GLU A 63 9.70 0.63 10.81
CA GLU A 63 10.14 -0.59 10.13
C GLU A 63 9.07 -1.69 10.23
N ALA A 64 8.43 -1.85 11.38
CA ALA A 64 7.32 -2.79 11.57
C ALA A 64 6.07 -2.38 10.76
N ARG A 65 5.74 -1.09 10.67
CA ARG A 65 4.64 -0.61 9.81
C ARG A 65 4.97 -0.69 8.32
N GLU A 66 6.24 -0.52 7.95
CA GLU A 66 6.69 -0.64 6.57
C GLU A 66 6.89 -2.10 6.14
N SER A 67 7.12 -3.03 7.08
CA SER A 67 7.14 -4.47 6.81
C SER A 67 5.72 -5.04 6.67
N VAL A 68 4.74 -4.49 7.41
CA VAL A 68 3.30 -4.72 7.20
C VAL A 68 2.77 -3.78 6.10
N LYS A 69 3.43 -3.72 4.95
CA LYS A 69 2.83 -3.06 3.78
C LYS A 69 1.74 -3.97 3.22
N ASP A 70 0.55 -3.40 3.03
CA ASP A 70 -0.55 -4.00 2.26
C ASP A 70 -0.06 -4.42 0.87
N SER A 71 0.45 -5.65 0.76
CA SER A 71 0.88 -6.20 -0.51
C SER A 71 -0.35 -6.49 -1.37
N ALA A 72 -0.18 -6.43 -2.69
CA ALA A 72 -1.24 -6.84 -3.61
C ALA A 72 -1.70 -8.28 -3.31
N LEU A 73 -0.76 -9.14 -2.89
CA LEU A 73 -1.04 -10.52 -2.48
C LEU A 73 -1.91 -10.61 -1.23
N LEU A 74 -1.60 -9.85 -0.17
CA LEU A 74 -2.41 -9.82 1.05
C LEU A 74 -3.84 -9.35 0.78
N ARG A 75 -4.00 -8.30 -0.05
CA ARG A 75 -5.32 -7.82 -0.46
C ARG A 75 -6.10 -8.86 -1.26
N ALA A 76 -5.43 -9.55 -2.19
CA ALA A 76 -6.06 -10.61 -2.98
C ALA A 76 -6.47 -11.81 -2.13
N LEU A 77 -5.65 -12.23 -1.15
CA LEU A 77 -6.02 -13.27 -0.18
C LEU A 77 -7.25 -12.86 0.63
N GLY A 78 -7.27 -11.62 1.13
CA GLY A 78 -8.44 -11.08 1.84
C GLY A 78 -9.72 -11.13 1.00
N LEU A 79 -9.66 -10.71 -0.27
CA LEU A 79 -10.79 -10.80 -1.20
C LEU A 79 -11.21 -12.26 -1.46
N ALA A 80 -10.25 -13.16 -1.67
CA ALA A 80 -10.52 -14.55 -1.95
C ALA A 80 -11.33 -15.22 -0.82
N PHE A 81 -10.90 -15.04 0.44
CA PHE A 81 -11.61 -15.58 1.61
C PHE A 81 -12.93 -14.85 1.88
N TYR A 82 -13.00 -13.54 1.65
CA TYR A 82 -14.25 -12.78 1.76
C TYR A 82 -15.31 -13.29 0.78
N TRP A 83 -14.94 -13.48 -0.49
CA TRP A 83 -15.83 -14.01 -1.51
C TRP A 83 -16.24 -15.46 -1.24
N GLN A 84 -15.32 -16.29 -0.75
CA GLN A 84 -15.67 -17.64 -0.32
C GLN A 84 -16.71 -17.59 0.81
N ARG A 85 -16.50 -16.75 1.81
CA ARG A 85 -17.47 -16.56 2.89
C ARG A 85 -18.83 -16.08 2.39
N LEU A 86 -18.90 -15.14 1.44
CA LEU A 86 -20.16 -14.70 0.86
C LEU A 86 -20.93 -15.83 0.17
N LEU A 87 -20.22 -16.73 -0.52
CA LEU A 87 -20.80 -17.90 -1.17
C LEU A 87 -21.27 -18.93 -0.13
N ASP A 88 -20.45 -19.19 0.88
CA ASP A 88 -20.76 -20.16 1.94
C ASP A 88 -21.95 -19.70 2.79
N GLU A 89 -22.06 -18.39 3.05
CA GLU A 89 -23.21 -17.76 3.71
C GLU A 89 -24.42 -17.55 2.77
N GLN A 90 -24.34 -17.97 1.50
CA GLN A 90 -25.38 -17.79 0.48
C GLN A 90 -25.83 -16.33 0.29
N ARG A 91 -24.96 -15.37 0.61
CA ARG A 91 -25.20 -13.93 0.42
C ARG A 91 -25.08 -13.51 -1.03
N VAL A 92 -24.37 -14.30 -1.83
CA VAL A 92 -24.27 -14.22 -3.28
C VAL A 92 -24.49 -15.62 -3.86
N ALA A 93 -25.19 -15.70 -4.98
CA ALA A 93 -25.58 -16.96 -5.61
C ALA A 93 -24.45 -17.58 -6.44
N SER A 94 -23.52 -16.77 -6.97
CA SER A 94 -22.48 -17.29 -7.85
C SER A 94 -21.24 -16.40 -7.95
N VAL A 95 -20.15 -16.97 -8.49
CA VAL A 95 -18.94 -16.22 -8.82
C VAL A 95 -19.19 -15.16 -9.91
N ALA A 96 -20.21 -15.34 -10.76
CA ALA A 96 -20.59 -14.33 -11.76
C ALA A 96 -21.18 -13.08 -11.09
N GLU A 97 -22.02 -13.26 -10.08
CA GLU A 97 -22.57 -12.14 -9.31
C GLU A 97 -21.47 -11.36 -8.58
N ILE A 98 -20.46 -12.04 -8.05
CA ILE A 98 -19.28 -11.40 -7.47
C ILE A 98 -18.53 -10.59 -8.53
N ALA A 99 -18.35 -11.13 -9.74
CA ALA A 99 -17.68 -10.44 -10.83
C ALA A 99 -18.42 -9.15 -11.23
N ASP A 100 -19.75 -9.21 -11.32
CA ASP A 100 -20.60 -8.06 -11.64
C ASP A 100 -20.55 -7.00 -10.51
N ALA A 101 -20.62 -7.43 -9.24
CA ALA A 101 -20.58 -6.55 -8.09
C ALA A 101 -19.23 -5.82 -7.93
N GLU A 102 -18.12 -6.50 -8.22
CA GLU A 102 -16.77 -5.93 -8.14
C GLU A 102 -16.34 -5.21 -9.43
N GLY A 103 -17.14 -5.29 -10.51
CA GLY A 103 -16.78 -4.75 -11.83
C GLY A 103 -15.53 -5.42 -12.43
N MET A 104 -15.29 -6.69 -12.08
CA MET A 104 -14.12 -7.46 -12.48
C MET A 104 -14.48 -8.55 -13.50
N GLY A 105 -13.53 -8.93 -14.35
CA GLY A 105 -13.74 -10.06 -15.25
C GLY A 105 -13.90 -11.38 -14.48
N LEU A 106 -14.87 -12.22 -14.86
CA LEU A 106 -15.14 -13.52 -14.23
C LEU A 106 -13.89 -14.41 -14.09
N THR A 107 -13.03 -14.42 -15.10
CA THR A 107 -11.76 -15.15 -15.08
C THR A 107 -10.84 -14.65 -13.97
N GLN A 108 -10.77 -13.34 -13.74
CA GLN A 108 -9.93 -12.76 -12.69
C GLN A 108 -10.45 -13.10 -11.30
N VAL A 109 -11.77 -13.03 -11.10
CA VAL A 109 -12.40 -13.43 -9.83
C VAL A 109 -12.11 -14.90 -9.52
N ARG A 110 -12.29 -15.80 -10.49
CA ARG A 110 -11.96 -17.23 -10.33
C ARG A 110 -10.49 -17.44 -9.97
N ARG A 111 -9.60 -16.70 -10.61
CA ARG A 111 -8.15 -16.77 -10.38
C ARG A 111 -7.75 -16.34 -8.98
N ILE A 112 -8.31 -15.24 -8.48
CA ILE A 112 -8.08 -14.78 -7.10
C ILE A 112 -8.74 -15.73 -6.11
N LYS A 113 -9.98 -16.18 -6.36
CA LYS A 113 -10.66 -17.15 -5.48
C LYS A 113 -9.86 -18.45 -5.30
N ARG A 114 -9.16 -18.92 -6.34
CA ARG A 114 -8.29 -20.12 -6.23
C ARG A 114 -7.21 -20.01 -5.15
N LEU A 115 -6.87 -18.80 -4.70
CA LEU A 115 -5.95 -18.62 -3.58
C LEU A 115 -6.46 -19.25 -2.28
N THR A 116 -7.78 -19.45 -2.12
CA THR A 116 -8.32 -20.15 -0.94
C THR A 116 -8.05 -21.65 -0.92
N LEU A 117 -7.57 -22.22 -2.02
CA LEU A 117 -7.17 -23.63 -2.12
C LEU A 117 -5.73 -23.87 -1.67
N LEU A 118 -4.98 -22.80 -1.38
CA LEU A 118 -3.60 -22.91 -0.91
C LEU A 118 -3.57 -23.43 0.53
N ALA A 119 -2.60 -24.29 0.80
CA ALA A 119 -2.29 -24.79 2.13
C ALA A 119 -1.84 -23.61 3.01
N PRO A 120 -2.19 -23.60 4.31
CA PRO A 120 -1.80 -22.54 5.23
C PRO A 120 -0.30 -22.26 5.23
N GLU A 121 0.53 -23.30 5.18
CA GLU A 121 2.00 -23.21 5.19
C GLU A 121 2.53 -22.47 3.96
N VAL A 122 1.88 -22.67 2.80
CA VAL A 122 2.22 -21.99 1.55
C VAL A 122 1.87 -20.50 1.65
N ILE A 123 0.71 -20.18 2.23
CA ILE A 123 0.27 -18.79 2.44
C ILE A 123 1.24 -18.06 3.38
N GLU A 124 1.62 -18.69 4.50
CA GLU A 124 2.57 -18.12 5.45
C GLU A 124 3.93 -17.84 4.80
N GLN A 125 4.44 -18.78 4.00
CA GLN A 125 5.72 -18.61 3.29
C GLN A 125 5.64 -17.50 2.24
N LEU A 126 4.53 -17.40 1.50
CA LEU A 126 4.33 -16.36 0.48
C LEU A 126 4.24 -14.96 1.10
N ILE A 127 3.52 -14.81 2.22
CA ILE A 127 3.40 -13.51 2.92
C ILE A 127 4.73 -13.10 3.55
N SER A 128 5.51 -14.06 4.04
CA SER A 128 6.83 -13.81 4.65
C SER A 128 7.92 -13.47 3.62
N THR A 129 7.66 -13.68 2.32
CA THR A 129 8.61 -13.42 1.24
C THR A 129 8.29 -12.07 0.56
N PRO A 130 9.14 -11.03 0.69
CA PRO A 130 8.87 -9.70 0.15
C PRO A 130 8.68 -9.66 -1.37
N ASP A 131 9.30 -10.59 -2.10
CA ASP A 131 9.25 -10.69 -3.56
C ASP A 131 8.08 -11.53 -4.10
N ALA A 132 7.15 -11.98 -3.25
CA ALA A 132 5.99 -12.73 -3.70
C ALA A 132 5.01 -11.83 -4.49
N VAL A 133 5.15 -11.84 -5.82
CA VAL A 133 4.29 -11.07 -6.74
C VAL A 133 2.99 -11.81 -6.99
N LEU A 134 1.85 -11.15 -6.75
CA LEU A 134 0.49 -11.70 -6.91
C LEU A 134 0.29 -12.38 -8.27
N GLU A 135 0.71 -11.73 -9.35
CA GLU A 135 0.53 -12.24 -10.71
C GLU A 135 1.24 -13.58 -10.93
N GLN A 136 2.39 -13.81 -10.30
CA GLN A 136 3.13 -15.07 -10.40
C GLN A 136 2.41 -16.18 -9.64
N VAL A 137 1.98 -15.89 -8.41
CA VAL A 137 1.24 -16.84 -7.56
C VAL A 137 -0.05 -17.29 -8.25
N VAL A 138 -0.80 -16.36 -8.84
CA VAL A 138 -2.10 -16.63 -9.47
C VAL A 138 -1.96 -17.28 -10.87
N ARG A 139 -0.79 -17.17 -11.51
CA ARG A 139 -0.48 -17.87 -12.78
C ARG A 139 0.00 -19.30 -12.56
N ARG A 140 0.52 -19.62 -11.38
CA ARG A 140 1.09 -20.94 -11.09
C ARG A 140 0.01 -22.03 -11.09
N PRO A 141 0.27 -23.19 -11.72
CA PRO A 141 -0.60 -24.35 -11.56
C PRO A 141 -0.30 -25.00 -10.20
N TRP A 142 -1.11 -24.68 -9.19
CA TRP A 142 -1.03 -25.32 -7.88
C TRP A 142 -1.63 -26.72 -7.92
N SER A 143 -0.97 -27.69 -7.29
CA SER A 143 -1.58 -28.98 -6.97
C SER A 143 -2.85 -28.79 -6.13
N ASN A 144 -3.83 -29.67 -6.35
CA ASN A 144 -5.04 -29.70 -5.50
C ASN A 144 -4.78 -30.46 -4.17
N VAL A 145 -3.62 -31.11 -4.04
CA VAL A 145 -3.19 -31.81 -2.82
C VAL A 145 -2.25 -30.88 -2.05
N TRP A 146 -2.58 -30.58 -0.80
CA TRP A 146 -1.82 -29.61 0.02
C TRP A 146 -0.36 -30.02 0.24
N ASP A 147 -0.08 -31.30 0.47
CA ASP A 147 1.28 -31.81 0.69
C ASP A 147 2.24 -31.53 -0.49
N ASP A 148 1.70 -31.48 -1.71
CA ASP A 148 2.47 -31.23 -2.92
C ASP A 148 2.72 -29.73 -3.18
N GLN A 149 1.86 -28.84 -2.64
CA GLN A 149 1.95 -27.40 -2.94
C GLN A 149 3.25 -26.77 -2.42
N MET A 150 3.81 -27.28 -1.34
CA MET A 150 5.12 -26.82 -0.85
C MET A 150 6.26 -27.17 -1.82
N HIS A 151 6.15 -28.27 -2.57
CA HIS A 151 7.08 -28.61 -3.63
C HIS A 151 6.91 -27.67 -4.83
N ASP A 152 5.66 -27.37 -5.21
CA ASP A 152 5.34 -26.40 -6.27
C ASP A 152 5.90 -25.01 -5.94
N LEU A 153 5.83 -24.59 -4.66
CA LEU A 153 6.36 -23.31 -4.21
C LEU A 153 7.88 -23.21 -4.39
N LYS A 154 8.59 -24.28 -4.01
CA LYS A 154 10.07 -24.36 -3.98
C LYS A 154 10.73 -24.51 -5.34
N LEU A 155 10.01 -24.84 -6.41
CA LEU A 155 10.56 -24.96 -7.76
C LEU A 155 10.67 -23.58 -8.43
N PRO A 156 11.85 -22.95 -8.55
CA PRO A 156 12.04 -21.90 -9.55
C PRO A 156 12.29 -22.56 -10.92
N ASP A 157 11.92 -21.87 -11.98
CA ASP A 157 12.24 -22.18 -13.37
C ASP A 157 11.74 -23.51 -13.96
N ARG A 158 10.51 -23.47 -14.48
CA ARG A 158 10.12 -24.30 -15.63
C ARG A 158 9.24 -23.54 -16.61
N PHE A 159 9.71 -22.40 -17.12
CA PHE A 159 9.23 -21.83 -18.39
C PHE A 159 10.36 -21.05 -19.07
N LEU A 160 11.33 -21.78 -19.63
CA LEU A 160 12.06 -21.32 -20.81
C LEU A 160 11.75 -22.29 -21.95
N SER A 161 11.32 -21.70 -23.07
CA SER A 161 10.93 -22.27 -24.38
C SER A 161 9.45 -22.60 -24.56
#